data_AF-A0A915MWS9-F1
#
_entry.id   AF-A0A915MWS9-F1
#
_cell.length_a   1.000
_cell.length_b   1.000
_cell.length_c   1.000
_cell.angle_alpha   90.00
_cell.angle_beta   90.00
_cell.angle_gamma   90.00
#
_symmetry.space_group_name_H-M   'P 1'
#
loop_
_entity.id
_entity.type
_entity.pdbx_description
1 polymer ?
#
loop_
_entity_poly.entity_id
_entity_poly.type
_entity_poly.pdbx_seq_one_letter_code
_entity_poly.pdbx_strand_id
1 'polypeptide(L)'
;EDRFAERGQFNGQAISPYDPLQNSSYVYLPDRNDIFVGAISDFSATDPLIYRRRLSGGDSLRTQKDDRVIDEPNFVGSFFYGDYVYFWYREKASDALDNNRETQIYSRVGRVCANDPGGPSTAQDRWSSFLKLRLNCSVPGDGDISPFYFNEIQSISDPIPYGGNSEDALVYAIFQTSRSLPMSAVCAFQMSQIDSVFDHGRFKTQRSPTSLWTPSQKFYSNPSERPGQCGPDASNRLSDMAPISKNPLMYETVSTIGNSPLLVEGPNRADLTAIAVTADALSIRRQKHNAIFVGRTDGTISKARKL
;
A
#
# COMPACT_ATOMS: atom_id res chain seq x y z
N GLU A 1 2.66 -30.66 -26.43
CA GLU A 1 1.67 -29.72 -26.99
C GLU A 1 1.61 -28.50 -26.09
N ASP A 2 2.12 -27.39 -26.61
CA ASP A 2 2.33 -26.14 -25.89
C ASP A 2 1.01 -25.51 -25.44
N ARG A 3 0.88 -25.30 -24.12
CA ARG A 3 -0.36 -24.81 -23.49
C ARG A 3 -0.50 -23.29 -23.44
N PHE A 4 0.27 -22.56 -24.25
CA PHE A 4 0.19 -21.10 -24.31
C PHE A 4 -0.28 -20.67 -25.69
N ALA A 5 -1.56 -20.31 -25.79
CA ALA A 5 -2.10 -19.65 -26.97
C ALA A 5 -1.89 -18.13 -26.84
N GLU A 6 -1.15 -17.55 -27.77
CA GLU A 6 -1.02 -16.09 -27.87
C GLU A 6 -2.39 -15.48 -28.16
N ARG A 7 -2.91 -14.69 -27.21
CA ARG A 7 -4.20 -14.00 -27.37
C ARG A 7 -4.06 -12.58 -27.92
N GLY A 8 -2.86 -12.00 -27.85
CA GLY A 8 -2.56 -10.67 -28.39
C GLY A 8 -1.25 -10.10 -27.87
N GLN A 9 -0.74 -9.10 -28.59
CA GLN A 9 0.47 -8.35 -28.26
C GLN A 9 0.14 -6.86 -28.16
N PHE A 10 0.65 -6.19 -27.13
CA PHE A 10 0.47 -4.76 -26.92
C PHE A 10 1.69 -4.13 -26.23
N ASN A 11 1.77 -2.80 -26.27
CA ASN A 11 2.83 -2.07 -25.58
C ASN A 11 2.73 -2.26 -24.06
N GLY A 12 3.83 -2.69 -23.44
CA GLY A 12 3.96 -2.91 -21.99
C GLY A 12 4.25 -1.64 -21.17
N GLN A 13 4.25 -0.45 -21.78
CA GLN A 13 4.42 0.81 -21.06
C GLN A 13 3.40 0.93 -19.92
N ALA A 14 3.88 1.36 -18.74
CA ALA A 14 3.14 1.40 -17.48
C ALA A 14 2.67 0.04 -16.90
N ILE A 15 3.03 -1.08 -17.54
CA ILE A 15 2.69 -2.44 -17.10
C ILE A 15 3.94 -3.20 -16.66
N SER A 16 4.99 -3.14 -17.48
CA SER A 16 6.31 -3.68 -17.17
C SER A 16 7.27 -2.52 -16.91
N PRO A 17 8.08 -2.57 -15.84
CA PRO A 17 9.14 -1.59 -15.65
C PRO A 17 10.18 -1.70 -16.78
N TYR A 18 10.86 -0.59 -17.06
CA TYR A 18 11.97 -0.53 -18.01
C TYR A 18 13.28 -1.05 -17.40
N ASP A 19 13.51 -0.77 -16.12
CA ASP A 19 14.68 -1.22 -15.37
C ASP A 19 14.36 -2.49 -14.55
N PRO A 20 15.09 -3.60 -14.71
CA PRO A 20 14.87 -4.83 -13.95
C PRO A 20 15.12 -4.69 -12.44
N LEU A 21 15.85 -3.67 -11.99
CA LEU A 21 16.08 -3.37 -10.58
C LEU A 21 14.94 -2.57 -9.96
N GLN A 22 13.99 -2.11 -10.77
CA GLN A 22 12.90 -1.29 -10.31
C GLN A 22 11.77 -2.14 -9.75
N ASN A 23 11.46 -1.91 -8.46
CA ASN A 23 10.37 -2.58 -7.79
C ASN A 23 9.01 -2.14 -8.37
N SER A 24 8.26 -3.12 -8.87
CA SER A 24 6.90 -2.97 -9.38
C SER A 24 6.03 -4.08 -8.82
N SER A 25 4.72 -3.88 -8.83
CA SER A 25 3.76 -4.90 -8.42
C SER A 25 2.52 -4.85 -9.28
N TYR A 26 1.86 -5.99 -9.46
CA TYR A 26 0.65 -6.06 -10.27
C TYR A 26 -0.39 -7.02 -9.69
N VAL A 27 -1.64 -6.82 -10.10
CA VAL A 27 -2.76 -7.74 -9.89
C VAL A 27 -3.49 -7.88 -11.21
N TYR A 28 -3.67 -9.12 -11.67
CA TYR A 28 -4.54 -9.41 -12.81
C TYR A 28 -5.87 -9.96 -12.30
N LEU A 29 -6.98 -9.39 -12.78
CA LEU A 29 -8.34 -9.83 -12.46
C LEU A 29 -8.96 -10.53 -13.69
N PRO A 30 -8.95 -11.88 -13.74
CA PRO A 30 -9.38 -12.63 -14.93
C PRO A 30 -10.84 -12.37 -15.32
N ASP A 31 -11.73 -12.25 -14.33
CA ASP A 31 -13.17 -12.07 -14.56
C ASP A 31 -13.50 -10.77 -15.31
N ARG A 32 -12.62 -9.78 -15.22
CA ARG A 32 -12.74 -8.47 -15.87
C ARG A 32 -11.77 -8.29 -17.02
N ASN A 33 -10.78 -9.17 -17.14
CA ASN A 33 -9.66 -9.03 -18.05
C ASN A 33 -8.90 -7.70 -17.85
N ASP A 34 -8.77 -7.29 -16.58
CA ASP A 34 -8.13 -6.03 -16.18
C ASP A 34 -6.80 -6.34 -15.46
N ILE A 35 -5.75 -5.58 -15.79
CA ILE A 35 -4.48 -5.59 -15.06
C ILE A 35 -4.28 -4.26 -14.34
N PHE A 36 -3.96 -4.35 -13.04
CA PHE A 36 -3.67 -3.25 -12.14
C PHE A 36 -2.18 -3.30 -11.82
N VAL A 37 -1.47 -2.17 -11.92
CA VAL A 37 -0.01 -2.13 -11.86
C VAL A 37 0.43 -0.91 -11.07
N GLY A 38 1.34 -1.10 -10.11
CA GLY A 38 2.16 -0.04 -9.54
C GLY A 38 3.55 -0.13 -10.16
N ALA A 39 3.92 0.84 -10.99
CA ALA A 39 5.20 0.86 -11.71
C ALA A 39 5.62 2.28 -12.08
N ILE A 40 6.64 2.39 -12.92
CA ILE A 40 7.07 3.63 -13.58
C ILE A 40 6.81 3.46 -15.08
N SER A 41 6.28 4.49 -15.72
CA SER A 41 5.84 4.42 -17.13
C SER A 41 6.84 4.94 -18.15
N ASP A 42 7.95 5.54 -17.73
CA ASP A 42 8.95 6.14 -18.62
C ASP A 42 10.37 5.61 -18.36
N PHE A 43 11.20 5.68 -19.39
CA PHE A 43 12.59 5.23 -19.32
C PHE A 43 13.44 6.08 -18.33
N SER A 44 13.11 7.35 -18.19
CA SER A 44 13.83 8.29 -17.32
C SER A 44 13.46 8.18 -15.83
N ALA A 45 12.55 7.27 -15.47
CA ALA A 45 12.06 7.09 -14.11
C ALA A 45 11.43 8.33 -13.45
N THR A 46 10.71 9.14 -14.24
CA THR A 46 10.08 10.40 -13.78
C THR A 46 8.55 10.35 -13.71
N ASP A 47 7.94 9.26 -14.15
CA ASP A 47 6.48 9.12 -14.16
C ASP A 47 6.02 7.82 -13.44
N PRO A 48 6.17 7.77 -12.11
CA PRO A 48 5.60 6.70 -11.29
C PRO A 48 4.07 6.79 -11.26
N LEU A 49 3.41 5.64 -11.27
CA LEU A 49 1.96 5.59 -11.27
C LEU A 49 1.38 4.28 -10.72
N ILE A 50 0.12 4.38 -10.30
CA ILE A 50 -0.78 3.24 -10.23
C ILE A 50 -1.68 3.30 -11.46
N TYR A 51 -1.69 2.21 -12.24
CA TYR A 51 -2.31 2.10 -13.55
C TYR A 51 -3.29 0.93 -13.60
N ARG A 52 -4.40 1.09 -14.31
CA ARG A 52 -5.27 -0.01 -14.74
C ARG A 52 -5.39 0.00 -16.25
N ARG A 53 -5.14 -1.15 -16.86
CA ARG A 53 -5.45 -1.40 -18.27
C ARG A 53 -6.47 -2.52 -18.42
N ARG A 54 -7.49 -2.27 -19.22
CA ARG A 54 -8.39 -3.32 -19.71
C ARG A 54 -7.77 -4.01 -20.90
N LEU A 55 -7.47 -5.31 -20.78
CA LEU A 55 -6.82 -6.07 -21.84
C LEU A 55 -7.77 -6.37 -23.02
N SER A 56 -9.08 -6.28 -22.80
CA SER A 56 -10.10 -6.33 -23.86
C SER A 56 -10.15 -5.06 -24.73
N GLY A 57 -9.37 -4.03 -24.41
CA GLY A 57 -9.52 -2.69 -24.96
C GLY A 57 -10.52 -1.84 -24.15
N GLY A 58 -10.44 -0.52 -24.33
CA GLY A 58 -11.24 0.47 -23.61
C GLY A 58 -10.40 1.38 -22.72
N ASP A 59 -11.08 2.14 -21.87
CA ASP A 59 -10.46 3.19 -21.06
C ASP A 59 -9.52 2.64 -19.99
N SER A 60 -8.37 3.29 -19.86
CA SER A 60 -7.38 3.00 -18.83
C SER A 60 -7.38 4.09 -17.77
N LEU A 61 -7.13 3.72 -16.52
CA LEU A 61 -7.04 4.69 -15.42
C LEU A 61 -5.61 4.78 -14.91
N ARG A 62 -5.18 6.00 -14.58
CA ARG A 62 -3.89 6.25 -13.96
C ARG A 62 -4.00 7.27 -12.84
N THR A 63 -3.01 7.27 -11.94
CA THR A 63 -2.83 8.37 -10.99
C THR A 63 -2.46 9.66 -11.72
N GLN A 64 -2.77 10.79 -11.10
CA GLN A 64 -2.28 12.09 -11.53
C GLN A 64 -0.76 12.17 -11.36
N LYS A 65 -0.07 12.82 -12.30
CA LYS A 65 1.37 13.07 -12.21
C LYS A 65 1.61 14.26 -11.29
N ASP A 66 1.74 13.97 -10.00
CA ASP A 66 1.96 14.93 -8.91
C ASP A 66 2.61 14.19 -7.72
N ASP A 67 3.71 14.71 -7.20
CA ASP A 67 4.49 14.09 -6.11
C ASP A 67 3.66 13.96 -4.80
N ARG A 68 2.61 14.77 -4.63
CA ARG A 68 1.66 14.60 -3.51
C ARG A 68 0.86 13.31 -3.63
N VAL A 69 0.63 12.84 -4.86
CA VAL A 69 -0.11 11.62 -5.16
C VAL A 69 0.81 10.41 -5.01
N ILE A 70 1.94 10.39 -5.70
CA ILE A 70 2.97 9.34 -5.62
C ILE A 70 4.34 9.97 -5.95
N ASP A 71 5.34 9.77 -5.10
CA ASP A 71 6.71 10.30 -5.30
C ASP A 71 7.79 9.23 -5.11
N GLU A 72 8.52 8.92 -6.17
CA GLU A 72 9.59 7.90 -6.21
C GLU A 72 9.26 6.59 -5.43
N PRO A 73 8.16 5.90 -5.78
CA PRO A 73 7.71 4.74 -5.04
C PRO A 73 8.56 3.50 -5.33
N ASN A 74 8.62 2.60 -4.34
CA ASN A 74 9.04 1.21 -4.51
C ASN A 74 7.87 0.30 -4.11
N PHE A 75 7.23 -0.33 -5.09
CA PHE A 75 6.09 -1.22 -4.86
C PHE A 75 6.58 -2.60 -4.40
N VAL A 76 6.13 -3.03 -3.23
CA VAL A 76 6.56 -4.29 -2.60
C VAL A 76 5.49 -5.39 -2.67
N GLY A 77 4.28 -5.05 -3.08
CA GLY A 77 3.20 -6.01 -3.29
C GLY A 77 1.86 -5.34 -3.57
N SER A 78 0.93 -6.13 -4.11
CA SER A 78 -0.44 -5.70 -4.38
C SER A 78 -1.35 -6.91 -4.43
N PHE A 79 -2.60 -6.74 -3.99
CA PHE A 79 -3.60 -7.80 -4.01
C PHE A 79 -5.01 -7.21 -4.13
N PHE A 80 -5.94 -8.03 -4.60
CA PHE A 80 -7.37 -7.74 -4.58
C PHE A 80 -7.99 -8.25 -3.29
N TYR A 81 -8.79 -7.41 -2.61
CA TYR A 81 -9.44 -7.75 -1.35
C TYR A 81 -10.75 -6.96 -1.22
N GLY A 82 -11.85 -7.65 -0.91
CA GLY A 82 -13.19 -7.06 -0.94
C GLY A 82 -13.52 -6.52 -2.34
N ASP A 83 -13.82 -5.22 -2.44
CA ASP A 83 -14.12 -4.52 -3.69
C ASP A 83 -12.93 -3.73 -4.28
N TYR A 84 -11.76 -3.83 -3.64
CA TYR A 84 -10.63 -2.94 -3.89
C TYR A 84 -9.36 -3.69 -4.29
N VAL A 85 -8.48 -2.97 -4.99
CA VAL A 85 -7.09 -3.37 -5.20
C VAL A 85 -6.20 -2.51 -4.30
N TYR A 86 -5.35 -3.17 -3.51
CA TYR A 86 -4.42 -2.54 -2.59
C TYR A 86 -3.01 -2.60 -3.16
N PHE A 87 -2.26 -1.51 -2.96
CA PHE A 87 -0.85 -1.38 -3.33
C PHE A 87 -0.04 -1.04 -2.10
N TRP A 88 0.99 -1.82 -1.83
CA TRP A 88 1.89 -1.63 -0.70
C TRP A 88 3.23 -1.17 -1.24
N TYR A 89 3.71 -0.04 -0.72
CA TYR A 89 4.91 0.58 -1.25
C TYR A 89 5.53 1.52 -0.21
N ARG A 90 6.79 1.91 -0.44
CA ARG A 90 7.41 3.06 0.23
C ARG A 90 7.63 4.16 -0.79
N GLU A 91 7.49 5.41 -0.37
CA GLU A 91 7.67 6.59 -1.22
C GLU A 91 8.38 7.70 -0.45
N LYS A 92 8.90 8.70 -1.18
CA LYS A 92 9.33 9.95 -0.55
C LYS A 92 8.11 10.65 0.06
N ALA A 93 8.24 11.01 1.33
CA ALA A 93 7.14 11.56 2.09
C ALA A 93 7.06 13.08 1.93
N SER A 94 6.24 13.54 0.97
CA SER A 94 5.92 14.97 0.81
C SER A 94 5.26 15.59 2.07
N ASP A 95 4.74 14.74 2.95
CA ASP A 95 4.09 15.12 4.21
C ASP A 95 5.00 15.06 5.44
N ALA A 96 6.26 14.65 5.26
CA ALA A 96 7.28 14.78 6.29
C ALA A 96 7.65 16.26 6.40
N LEU A 97 7.35 16.85 7.56
CA LEU A 97 7.74 18.22 7.86
C LEU A 97 9.26 18.31 7.96
N ASP A 98 9.76 19.44 7.45
CA ASP A 98 11.14 19.91 7.35
C ASP A 98 11.89 19.95 8.70
N ASN A 99 12.12 18.79 9.31
CA ASN A 99 13.05 18.59 10.43
C ASN A 99 14.46 18.42 9.84
N ASN A 100 15.07 19.53 9.42
CA ASN A 100 16.42 19.64 8.84
C ASN A 100 16.56 19.40 7.32
N ARG A 101 15.50 19.58 6.51
CA ARG A 101 15.51 19.36 5.03
C ARG A 101 15.80 17.94 4.58
N GLU A 102 15.73 16.97 5.50
CA GLU A 102 15.96 15.57 5.16
C GLU A 102 14.70 14.95 4.59
N THR A 103 14.79 14.50 3.33
CA THR A 103 13.76 13.70 2.69
C THR A 103 13.53 12.41 3.49
N GLN A 104 12.33 12.26 4.03
CA GLN A 104 11.93 11.03 4.71
C GLN A 104 11.27 10.08 3.71
N ILE A 105 11.45 8.78 3.93
CA ILE A 105 10.71 7.74 3.23
C ILE A 105 9.60 7.27 4.19
N TYR A 106 8.37 7.09 3.69
CA TYR A 106 7.30 6.46 4.46
C TYR A 106 6.69 5.29 3.69
N SER A 107 6.30 4.27 4.45
CA SER A 107 5.54 3.14 3.96
C SER A 107 4.05 3.47 3.88
N ARG A 108 3.44 3.08 2.77
CA ARG A 108 2.05 3.38 2.42
C ARG A 108 1.28 2.14 2.01
N VAL A 109 -0.02 2.23 2.23
CA VAL A 109 -1.01 1.44 1.51
C VAL A 109 -1.83 2.39 0.67
N GLY A 110 -1.88 2.15 -0.63
CA GLY A 110 -2.82 2.78 -1.56
C GLY A 110 -3.99 1.83 -1.86
N ARG A 111 -5.17 2.37 -2.11
CA ARG A 111 -6.39 1.61 -2.44
C ARG A 111 -7.12 2.25 -3.61
N VAL A 112 -7.62 1.44 -4.54
CA VAL A 112 -8.52 1.86 -5.63
C VAL A 112 -9.70 0.90 -5.73
N CYS A 113 -10.86 1.39 -6.15
CA CYS A 113 -11.99 0.53 -6.51
C CYS A 113 -11.67 -0.28 -7.76
N ALA A 114 -11.91 -1.59 -7.70
CA ALA A 114 -11.71 -2.43 -8.88
C ALA A 114 -12.63 -2.03 -10.05
N ASN A 115 -13.82 -1.49 -9.76
CA ASN A 115 -14.79 -1.00 -10.74
C ASN A 115 -14.77 0.52 -10.93
N ASP A 116 -13.68 1.22 -10.57
CA ASP A 116 -13.59 2.68 -10.71
C ASP A 116 -13.91 3.11 -12.16
N PRO A 117 -14.86 4.04 -12.38
CA PRO A 117 -15.26 4.50 -13.71
C PRO A 117 -14.37 5.62 -14.27
N GLY A 118 -13.51 6.21 -13.44
CA GLY A 118 -12.74 7.40 -13.75
C GLY A 118 -13.41 8.68 -13.23
N GLY A 119 -12.67 9.79 -13.30
CA GLY A 119 -13.14 11.12 -12.92
C GLY A 119 -14.13 11.74 -13.92
N PRO A 120 -14.72 12.90 -13.60
CA PRO A 120 -15.68 13.56 -14.48
C PRO A 120 -14.98 14.19 -15.69
N SER A 121 -15.69 14.28 -16.81
CA SER A 121 -15.33 15.06 -18.01
C SER A 121 -13.87 14.88 -18.48
N THR A 122 -12.97 15.80 -18.12
CA THR A 122 -11.57 15.81 -18.56
C THR A 122 -10.65 14.88 -17.77
N ALA A 123 -11.14 14.28 -16.68
CA ALA A 123 -10.39 13.39 -15.80
C ALA A 123 -10.85 11.92 -15.91
N GLN A 124 -11.48 11.54 -17.03
CA GLN A 124 -11.94 10.16 -17.28
C GLN A 124 -10.80 9.14 -17.26
N ASP A 125 -9.57 9.56 -17.59
CA ASP A 125 -8.36 8.73 -17.52
C ASP A 125 -7.73 8.67 -16.12
N ARG A 126 -8.34 9.33 -15.12
CA ARG A 126 -7.83 9.42 -13.74
C ARG A 126 -8.72 8.68 -12.76
N TRP A 127 -8.09 8.06 -11.78
CA TRP A 127 -8.80 7.42 -10.67
C TRP A 127 -9.76 8.40 -9.96
N SER A 128 -10.98 7.95 -9.69
CA SER A 128 -11.93 8.66 -8.82
C SER A 128 -12.04 8.02 -7.43
N SER A 129 -11.16 7.07 -7.11
CA SER A 129 -11.18 6.36 -5.83
C SER A 129 -9.81 6.19 -5.17
N PHE A 130 -8.72 6.67 -5.80
CA PHE A 130 -7.39 6.49 -5.26
C PHE A 130 -7.20 7.25 -3.94
N LEU A 131 -6.93 6.51 -2.88
CA LEU A 131 -6.52 7.01 -1.57
C LEU A 131 -5.27 6.29 -1.09
N LYS A 132 -4.48 6.94 -0.24
CA LYS A 132 -3.32 6.33 0.42
C LYS A 132 -3.26 6.67 1.91
N LEU A 133 -2.68 5.80 2.72
CA LEU A 133 -2.45 6.03 4.15
C LEU A 133 -1.05 5.62 4.58
N ARG A 134 -0.59 6.09 5.74
CA ARG A 134 0.71 5.72 6.32
C ARG A 134 0.58 4.47 7.19
N LEU A 135 1.52 3.53 7.04
CA LEU A 135 1.73 2.42 7.96
C LEU A 135 2.66 2.83 9.10
N ASN A 136 2.33 2.43 10.32
CA ASN A 136 3.13 2.65 11.51
C ASN A 136 3.65 1.32 12.06
N CYS A 137 4.90 1.00 11.72
CA CYS A 137 5.70 -0.04 12.33
C CYS A 137 6.74 0.62 13.22
N SER A 138 6.48 0.70 14.53
CA SER A 138 7.40 1.32 15.48
C SER A 138 7.43 0.56 16.80
N VAL A 139 8.58 0.59 17.44
CA VAL A 139 8.70 0.20 18.85
C VAL A 139 8.23 1.40 19.68
N PRO A 140 7.21 1.23 20.55
CA PRO A 140 6.74 2.32 21.39
C PRO A 140 7.88 2.78 22.30
N GLY A 141 8.00 4.09 22.50
CA GLY A 141 8.93 4.62 23.48
C GLY A 141 8.36 4.51 24.89
N ASP A 142 9.24 4.39 25.88
CA ASP A 142 8.87 4.42 27.29
C ASP A 142 8.93 5.85 27.84
N GLY A 143 7.89 6.29 28.54
CA GLY A 143 7.82 7.62 29.16
C GLY A 143 7.96 8.74 28.12
N ASP A 144 9.01 9.56 28.25
CA ASP A 144 9.28 10.72 27.38
C ASP A 144 10.10 10.37 26.12
N ILE A 145 10.42 9.09 25.89
CA ILE A 145 11.19 8.64 24.74
C ILE A 145 10.28 8.58 23.51
N SER A 146 10.72 9.19 22.41
CA SER A 146 9.97 9.11 21.14
C SER A 146 9.99 7.68 20.56
N PRO A 147 8.92 7.22 19.89
CA PRO A 147 8.90 5.91 19.27
C PRO A 147 10.01 5.73 18.24
N PHE A 148 10.53 4.51 18.13
CA PHE A 148 11.53 4.15 17.12
C PHE A 148 10.84 3.55 15.88
N TYR A 149 10.94 4.23 14.74
CA TYR A 149 10.19 3.89 13.52
C TYR A 149 11.01 3.07 12.51
N PHE A 150 10.38 2.04 11.95
CA PHE A 150 10.85 1.32 10.77
C PHE A 150 10.02 1.82 9.58
N ASN A 151 10.59 2.72 8.80
CA ASN A 151 9.85 3.50 7.82
C ASN A 151 9.83 2.88 6.42
N GLU A 152 10.73 1.95 6.10
CA GLU A 152 10.92 1.43 4.75
C GLU A 152 10.42 -0.02 4.61
N ILE A 153 9.20 -0.20 4.14
CA ILE A 153 8.63 -1.52 3.84
C ILE A 153 9.41 -2.19 2.69
N GLN A 154 9.70 -3.48 2.84
CA GLN A 154 10.49 -4.27 1.89
C GLN A 154 9.70 -5.37 1.20
N SER A 155 8.79 -6.03 1.93
CA SER A 155 8.00 -7.15 1.44
C SER A 155 6.74 -7.31 2.29
N ILE A 156 5.68 -7.83 1.67
CA ILE A 156 4.43 -8.22 2.32
C ILE A 156 4.12 -9.70 2.09
N SER A 157 3.30 -10.29 2.97
CA SER A 157 2.63 -11.56 2.72
C SER A 157 1.32 -11.34 1.96
N ASP A 158 0.74 -12.43 1.45
CA ASP A 158 -0.69 -12.44 1.11
C ASP A 158 -1.55 -12.13 2.34
N PRO A 159 -2.81 -11.68 2.18
CA PRO A 159 -3.76 -11.55 3.27
C PRO A 159 -4.04 -12.90 3.93
N ILE A 160 -3.75 -13.02 5.22
CA ILE A 160 -3.90 -14.25 6.00
C ILE A 160 -5.17 -14.15 6.87
N PRO A 161 -6.16 -15.05 6.74
CA PRO A 161 -7.39 -15.01 7.53
C PRO A 161 -7.16 -14.85 9.04
N TYR A 162 -7.99 -14.05 9.70
CA TYR A 162 -7.82 -13.67 11.10
C TYR A 162 -9.13 -13.57 11.89
N GLY A 163 -9.07 -13.93 13.19
CA GLY A 163 -10.18 -13.70 14.11
C GLY A 163 -11.34 -14.69 14.01
N GLY A 164 -11.18 -15.81 13.29
CA GLY A 164 -12.22 -16.86 13.17
C GLY A 164 -13.39 -16.50 12.25
N ASN A 165 -13.54 -15.23 11.88
CA ASN A 165 -14.40 -14.76 10.80
C ASN A 165 -13.65 -14.88 9.47
N SER A 166 -14.31 -15.35 8.41
CA SER A 166 -13.71 -15.53 7.08
C SER A 166 -13.37 -14.21 6.36
N GLU A 167 -13.87 -13.08 6.86
CA GLU A 167 -13.90 -11.80 6.14
C GLU A 167 -12.79 -10.81 6.54
N ASP A 168 -11.98 -11.11 7.56
CA ASP A 168 -10.86 -10.25 7.97
C ASP A 168 -9.52 -10.98 7.84
N ALA A 169 -8.47 -10.22 7.58
CA ALA A 169 -7.15 -10.75 7.29
C ALA A 169 -6.02 -9.90 7.88
N LEU A 170 -4.89 -10.54 8.15
CA LEU A 170 -3.62 -9.91 8.47
C LEU A 170 -2.70 -9.90 7.27
N VAL A 171 -2.07 -8.76 7.03
CA VAL A 171 -0.92 -8.66 6.15
C VAL A 171 0.32 -8.51 7.01
N TYR A 172 1.24 -9.46 6.89
CA TYR A 172 2.55 -9.38 7.53
C TYR A 172 3.52 -8.67 6.60
N ALA A 173 4.34 -7.80 7.16
CA ALA A 173 5.22 -6.96 6.37
C ALA A 173 6.57 -6.77 7.06
N ILE A 174 7.64 -6.80 6.26
CA ILE A 174 8.99 -6.48 6.69
C ILE A 174 9.24 -4.99 6.48
N PHE A 175 9.79 -4.34 7.49
CA PHE A 175 10.25 -2.96 7.44
C PHE A 175 11.72 -2.87 7.80
N GLN A 176 12.36 -1.84 7.28
CA GLN A 176 13.73 -1.47 7.61
C GLN A 176 13.77 -0.01 8.07
N THR A 177 14.82 0.31 8.81
CA THR A 177 15.28 1.67 9.09
C THR A 177 16.06 2.23 7.90
N SER A 178 16.38 3.52 7.95
CA SER A 178 17.28 4.12 6.98
C SER A 178 18.69 3.51 7.08
N ARG A 179 19.46 3.60 5.99
CA ARG A 179 20.77 2.94 5.84
C ARG A 179 21.82 3.28 6.90
N SER A 180 21.66 4.36 7.66
CA SER A 180 22.64 4.78 8.67
C SER A 180 22.67 3.85 9.89
N LEU A 181 21.57 3.14 10.18
CA LEU A 181 21.49 2.15 11.26
C LEU A 181 20.61 0.99 10.76
N PRO A 182 21.15 0.04 9.99
CA PRO A 182 20.35 -1.01 9.36
C PRO A 182 19.74 -1.91 10.43
N MET A 183 18.42 -1.90 10.52
CA MET A 183 17.63 -2.73 11.42
C MET A 183 16.39 -3.16 10.67
N SER A 184 15.94 -4.38 10.94
CA SER A 184 14.74 -4.94 10.32
C SER A 184 13.67 -5.22 11.37
N ALA A 185 12.40 -5.08 10.99
CA ALA A 185 11.27 -5.42 11.82
C ALA A 185 10.18 -6.15 11.03
N VAL A 186 9.43 -7.01 11.70
CA VAL A 186 8.22 -7.64 11.15
C VAL A 186 7.01 -7.08 11.87
N CYS A 187 6.11 -6.45 11.14
CA CYS A 187 4.84 -5.94 11.63
C CYS A 187 3.69 -6.69 10.95
N ALA A 188 2.53 -6.75 11.62
CA ALA A 188 1.28 -7.26 11.04
C ALA A 188 0.20 -6.18 11.12
N PHE A 189 -0.54 -5.99 10.03
CA PHE A 189 -1.63 -5.02 9.93
C PHE A 189 -2.94 -5.72 9.62
N GLN A 190 -4.00 -5.29 10.29
CA GLN A 190 -5.35 -5.82 10.10
C GLN A 190 -6.04 -5.09 8.96
N MET A 191 -6.61 -5.82 8.00
CA MET A 191 -7.29 -5.23 6.85
C MET A 191 -8.50 -4.39 7.27
N SER A 192 -9.31 -4.87 8.24
CA SER A 192 -10.42 -4.06 8.76
C SER A 192 -9.99 -2.73 9.38
N GLN A 193 -8.79 -2.63 9.97
CA GLN A 193 -8.26 -1.36 10.48
C GLN A 193 -7.84 -0.42 9.34
N ILE A 194 -7.22 -0.98 8.29
CA ILE A 194 -6.86 -0.24 7.07
C ILE A 194 -8.12 0.34 6.42
N ASP A 195 -9.15 -0.49 6.25
CA ASP A 195 -10.42 -0.08 5.66
C ASP A 195 -11.15 0.94 6.53
N SER A 196 -11.16 0.75 7.85
CA SER A 196 -11.73 1.74 8.77
C SER A 196 -11.09 3.12 8.62
N VAL A 197 -9.77 3.20 8.38
CA VAL A 197 -9.10 4.49 8.15
C VAL A 197 -9.50 5.08 6.80
N PHE A 198 -9.56 4.28 5.72
CA PHE A 198 -10.02 4.80 4.43
C PHE A 198 -11.49 5.25 4.45
N ASP A 199 -12.34 4.54 5.19
CA ASP A 199 -13.79 4.75 5.17
C ASP A 199 -14.25 5.82 6.16
N HIS A 200 -13.51 6.02 7.25
CA HIS A 200 -13.91 6.93 8.33
C HIS A 200 -12.85 7.95 8.73
N GLY A 201 -11.60 7.77 8.29
CA GLY A 201 -10.51 8.70 8.60
C GLY A 201 -10.67 10.08 7.97
N ARG A 202 -9.86 11.03 8.41
CA ARG A 202 -9.82 12.38 7.85
C ARG A 202 -8.75 12.44 6.77
N PHE A 203 -9.01 13.23 5.73
CA PHE A 203 -7.98 13.53 4.74
C PHE A 203 -6.93 14.47 5.33
N LYS A 204 -5.67 14.30 4.94
CA LYS A 204 -4.58 15.21 5.30
C LYS A 204 -4.58 16.40 4.34
N THR A 205 -4.50 17.62 4.86
CA THR A 205 -4.60 18.84 4.04
C THR A 205 -3.53 19.85 4.42
N GLN A 206 -3.19 20.72 3.46
CA GLN A 206 -2.22 21.79 3.64
C GLN A 206 -2.82 23.08 3.05
N ARG A 207 -2.90 24.15 3.84
CA ARG A 207 -3.50 25.42 3.37
C ARG A 207 -2.62 26.15 2.35
N SER A 208 -1.31 26.09 2.53
CA SER A 208 -0.29 26.60 1.61
C SER A 208 0.89 25.61 1.60
N PRO A 209 1.78 25.63 0.60
CA PRO A 209 2.97 24.77 0.56
C PRO A 209 3.89 24.89 1.79
N THR A 210 3.81 26.01 2.52
CA THR A 210 4.58 26.29 3.74
C THR A 210 3.83 26.02 5.04
N SER A 211 2.52 25.72 4.98
CA SER A 211 1.72 25.46 6.17
C SER A 211 1.97 24.06 6.72
N LEU A 212 1.72 23.87 8.01
CA LEU A 212 1.70 22.53 8.59
C LEU A 212 0.59 21.69 7.96
N TRP A 213 0.84 20.39 7.85
CA TRP A 213 -0.19 19.43 7.46
C TRP A 213 -1.17 19.20 8.61
N THR A 214 -2.46 19.40 8.34
CA THR A 214 -3.52 19.29 9.33
C THR A 214 -4.64 18.37 8.84
N PRO A 215 -5.42 17.76 9.76
CA PRO A 215 -6.58 16.98 9.36
C PRO A 215 -7.64 17.90 8.73
N SER A 216 -8.26 17.44 7.65
CA SER A 216 -9.39 18.10 7.03
C SER A 216 -10.51 18.28 8.05
N GLN A 217 -11.11 19.47 8.06
CA GLN A 217 -12.30 19.77 8.86
C GLN A 217 -13.60 19.35 8.16
N LYS A 218 -13.52 18.90 6.90
CA LYS A 218 -14.70 18.42 6.16
C LYS A 218 -15.07 17.03 6.65
N PHE A 219 -16.30 16.88 7.11
CA PHE A 219 -16.90 15.62 7.50
C PHE A 219 -17.88 15.16 6.41
N TYR A 220 -17.88 13.87 6.11
CA TYR A 220 -18.80 13.25 5.17
C TYR A 220 -19.82 12.45 5.98
N SER A 221 -21.03 12.99 6.13
CA SER A 221 -22.10 12.32 6.89
C SER A 221 -22.72 11.16 6.11
N ASN A 222 -22.68 11.22 4.78
CA ASN A 222 -23.15 10.17 3.90
C ASN A 222 -21.97 9.42 3.27
N PRO A 223 -21.82 8.10 3.49
CA PRO A 223 -20.76 7.30 2.87
C PRO A 223 -20.71 7.40 1.34
N SER A 224 -21.86 7.58 0.66
CA SER A 224 -21.87 7.65 -0.81
C SER A 224 -21.26 8.94 -1.37
N GLU A 225 -21.18 10.01 -0.56
CA GLU A 225 -20.53 11.27 -0.93
C GLU A 225 -19.04 11.27 -0.61
N ARG A 226 -18.58 10.29 0.18
CA ARG A 226 -17.19 10.21 0.60
C ARG A 226 -16.29 9.79 -0.57
N PRO A 227 -15.25 10.57 -0.88
CA PRO A 227 -14.27 10.19 -1.90
C PRO A 227 -13.59 8.86 -1.55
N GLY A 228 -13.37 7.99 -2.54
CA GLY A 228 -12.68 6.69 -2.35
C GLY A 228 -13.57 5.47 -2.10
N GLN A 229 -14.90 5.60 -2.12
CA GLN A 229 -15.83 4.49 -1.86
C GLN A 229 -16.28 3.77 -3.13
N CYS A 230 -16.44 2.43 -3.07
CA CYS A 230 -16.98 1.60 -4.15
C CYS A 230 -18.52 1.49 -4.11
N GLY A 231 -19.13 1.06 -5.23
CA GLY A 231 -20.59 0.88 -5.37
C GLY A 231 -21.21 1.53 -6.64
N PRO A 232 -22.55 1.58 -6.75
CA PRO A 232 -23.25 1.83 -8.03
C PRO A 232 -23.40 3.32 -8.42
N ASP A 233 -23.55 4.23 -7.46
CA ASP A 233 -23.87 5.64 -7.75
C ASP A 233 -22.62 6.49 -8.01
N ALA A 234 -21.94 6.19 -9.12
CA ALA A 234 -20.75 6.93 -9.55
C ALA A 234 -21.00 8.44 -9.74
N SER A 235 -22.22 8.85 -10.10
CA SER A 235 -22.56 10.27 -10.37
C SER A 235 -22.45 11.16 -9.13
N ASN A 236 -22.86 10.68 -7.95
CA ASN A 236 -22.76 11.44 -6.70
C ASN A 236 -21.32 11.50 -6.15
N ARG A 237 -20.48 10.52 -6.50
CA ARG A 237 -19.05 10.45 -6.09
C ARG A 237 -18.19 11.55 -6.67
N LEU A 238 -18.57 12.01 -7.86
CA LEU A 238 -17.78 12.99 -8.63
C LEU A 238 -18.01 14.43 -8.14
N SER A 239 -18.86 14.62 -7.13
CA SER A 239 -19.20 15.94 -6.58
C SER A 239 -18.05 16.58 -5.78
N ASP A 240 -17.22 15.80 -5.07
CA ASP A 240 -16.01 16.27 -4.41
C ASP A 240 -14.78 15.42 -4.74
N MET A 241 -14.10 15.79 -5.84
CA MET A 241 -12.85 15.14 -6.25
C MET A 241 -11.61 15.77 -5.60
N ALA A 242 -11.75 16.80 -4.75
CA ALA A 242 -10.60 17.57 -4.26
C ALA A 242 -9.64 16.72 -3.41
N PRO A 243 -10.09 15.81 -2.51
CA PRO A 243 -9.17 14.94 -1.79
C PRO A 243 -8.37 14.03 -2.72
N ILE A 244 -9.01 13.41 -3.70
CA ILE A 244 -8.34 12.47 -4.62
C ILE A 244 -7.34 13.19 -5.54
N SER A 245 -7.73 14.35 -6.09
CA SER A 245 -6.93 15.10 -7.06
C SER A 245 -5.82 15.96 -6.45
N LYS A 246 -6.00 16.47 -5.23
CA LYS A 246 -5.00 17.37 -4.60
C LYS A 246 -4.07 16.66 -3.64
N ASN A 247 -4.60 15.77 -2.80
CA ASN A 247 -3.83 15.01 -1.83
C ASN A 247 -4.61 13.79 -1.33
N PRO A 248 -4.43 12.62 -1.94
CA PRO A 248 -5.17 11.40 -1.60
C PRO A 248 -4.78 10.79 -0.24
N LEU A 249 -3.93 11.47 0.54
CA LEU A 249 -3.38 10.97 1.78
C LEU A 249 -4.35 11.11 2.97
N MET A 250 -4.54 10.03 3.71
CA MET A 250 -5.23 10.01 5.00
C MET A 250 -4.35 10.61 6.11
N TYR A 251 -4.98 11.29 7.06
CA TYR A 251 -4.30 11.88 8.21
C TYR A 251 -3.92 10.83 9.25
N GLU A 252 -4.86 9.92 9.57
CA GLU A 252 -4.63 8.82 10.48
C GLU A 252 -3.69 7.77 9.89
N THR A 253 -2.90 7.15 10.76
CA THR A 253 -1.97 6.07 10.41
C THR A 253 -2.49 4.74 10.92
N VAL A 254 -2.12 3.64 10.29
CA VAL A 254 -2.47 2.28 10.74
C VAL A 254 -1.29 1.70 11.50
N SER A 255 -1.47 1.45 12.81
CA SER A 255 -0.46 0.80 13.65
C SER A 255 -0.49 -0.71 13.52
N THR A 256 0.65 -1.36 13.73
CA THR A 256 0.72 -2.82 13.79
C THR A 256 -0.08 -3.40 14.96
N ILE A 257 -0.58 -4.63 14.81
CA ILE A 257 -1.28 -5.35 15.88
C ILE A 257 -0.42 -5.46 17.13
N GLY A 258 -1.00 -5.03 18.26
CA GLY A 258 -0.30 -4.99 19.54
C GLY A 258 0.56 -3.74 19.73
N ASN A 259 0.53 -2.78 18.78
CA ASN A 259 1.26 -1.51 18.81
C ASN A 259 2.78 -1.66 18.97
N SER A 260 3.34 -2.81 18.57
CA SER A 260 4.78 -3.09 18.58
C SER A 260 5.12 -4.19 17.57
N PRO A 261 6.31 -4.21 16.94
CA PRO A 261 6.67 -5.22 15.97
C PRO A 261 6.72 -6.63 16.58
N LEU A 262 6.42 -7.64 15.75
CA LEU A 262 6.48 -9.06 16.12
C LEU A 262 7.92 -9.57 16.26
N LEU A 263 8.83 -8.97 15.51
CA LEU A 263 10.25 -9.28 15.49
C LEU A 263 11.00 -7.98 15.21
N VAL A 264 12.11 -7.77 15.91
CA VAL A 264 13.09 -6.73 15.62
C VAL A 264 14.47 -7.38 15.56
N GLU A 265 15.20 -7.17 14.47
CA GLU A 265 16.59 -7.59 14.31
C GLU A 265 17.47 -6.35 14.21
N GLY A 266 18.48 -6.28 15.09
CA GLY A 266 19.45 -5.19 15.13
C GLY A 266 20.54 -5.30 14.06
N PRO A 267 21.48 -4.34 14.02
CA PRO A 267 22.46 -4.19 12.94
C PRO A 267 23.49 -5.33 12.81
N ASN A 268 23.55 -6.24 13.79
CA ASN A 268 24.45 -7.40 13.75
C ASN A 268 23.86 -8.60 12.99
N ARG A 269 22.65 -8.48 12.45
CA ARG A 269 22.00 -9.52 11.64
C ARG A 269 21.84 -9.06 10.21
N ALA A 270 21.86 -10.02 9.28
CA ALA A 270 21.53 -9.77 7.89
C ALA A 270 20.09 -9.24 7.78
N ASP A 271 19.90 -8.24 6.92
CA ASP A 271 18.61 -7.59 6.72
C ASP A 271 17.54 -8.57 6.24
N LEU A 272 16.32 -8.40 6.75
CA LEU A 272 15.16 -9.17 6.30
C LEU A 272 14.71 -8.67 4.92
N THR A 273 14.41 -9.58 3.99
CA THR A 273 14.11 -9.23 2.59
C THR A 273 12.76 -9.74 2.09
N ALA A 274 12.36 -10.95 2.47
CA ALA A 274 11.15 -11.60 1.99
C ALA A 274 10.38 -12.25 3.13
N ILE A 275 9.06 -12.19 3.08
CA ILE A 275 8.18 -12.84 4.06
C ILE A 275 7.19 -13.77 3.38
N ALA A 276 6.99 -14.95 3.95
CA ALA A 276 5.93 -15.88 3.56
C ALA A 276 5.24 -16.38 4.82
N VAL A 277 3.92 -16.55 4.76
CA VAL A 277 3.13 -16.97 5.91
C VAL A 277 2.24 -18.13 5.53
N THR A 278 2.28 -19.18 6.34
CA THR A 278 1.35 -20.31 6.25
C THR A 278 0.30 -20.18 7.35
N ALA A 279 -0.95 -19.99 6.95
CA ALA A 279 -2.09 -19.95 7.85
C ALA A 279 -2.36 -21.32 8.49
N ASP A 280 -2.99 -21.33 9.66
CA ASP A 280 -3.58 -22.53 10.27
C ASP A 280 -2.66 -23.75 10.44
N ALA A 281 -1.35 -23.53 10.60
CA ALA A 281 -0.40 -24.59 10.88
C ALA A 281 -0.74 -25.25 12.23
N LEU A 282 -0.95 -26.57 12.21
CA LEU A 282 -1.32 -27.33 13.40
C LEU A 282 -0.10 -27.64 14.27
N SER A 283 -0.17 -27.29 15.54
CA SER A 283 0.79 -27.74 16.55
C SER A 283 0.54 -29.20 16.96
N ILE A 284 1.51 -29.79 17.65
CA ILE A 284 1.38 -31.13 18.27
C ILE A 284 0.16 -31.19 19.22
N ARG A 285 -0.22 -30.05 19.82
CA ARG A 285 -1.41 -29.91 20.68
C ARG A 285 -2.70 -29.60 19.92
N ARG A 286 -2.72 -29.75 18.59
CA ARG A 286 -3.85 -29.45 17.69
C ARG A 286 -4.33 -28.00 17.76
N GLN A 287 -3.46 -27.07 18.15
CA GLN A 287 -3.75 -25.63 18.09
C GLN A 287 -3.26 -25.08 16.74
N LYS A 288 -4.08 -24.22 16.12
CA LYS A 288 -3.75 -23.54 14.87
C LYS A 288 -2.92 -22.30 15.14
N HIS A 289 -1.85 -22.11 14.36
CA HIS A 289 -1.00 -20.92 14.41
C HIS A 289 -0.57 -20.50 13.01
N ASN A 290 -0.32 -19.21 12.83
CA ASN A 290 0.34 -18.73 11.62
C ASN A 290 1.85 -18.98 11.75
N ALA A 291 2.42 -19.71 10.79
CA ALA A 291 3.86 -19.92 10.68
C ALA A 291 4.45 -18.86 9.74
N ILE A 292 5.39 -18.06 10.26
CA ILE A 292 6.00 -16.95 9.53
C ILE A 292 7.41 -17.38 9.12
N PHE A 293 7.73 -17.24 7.84
CA PHE A 293 9.06 -17.48 7.29
C PHE A 293 9.63 -16.16 6.80
N VAL A 294 10.83 -15.83 7.25
CA VAL A 294 11.54 -14.60 6.85
C VAL A 294 12.87 -14.95 6.22
N GLY A 295 13.08 -14.46 5.00
CA GLY A 295 14.34 -14.55 4.27
C GLY A 295 15.25 -13.36 4.57
N ARG A 296 16.57 -13.54 4.38
CA ARG A 296 17.61 -12.55 4.64
C ARG A 296 18.52 -12.30 3.45
N THR A 297 19.25 -11.18 3.50
CA THR A 297 20.28 -10.83 2.48
C THR A 297 21.45 -11.82 2.41
N ASP A 298 21.72 -12.58 3.48
CA ASP A 298 22.75 -13.64 3.52
C ASP A 298 22.27 -15.00 2.97
N GLY A 299 21.03 -15.07 2.46
CA GLY A 299 20.42 -16.29 1.94
C GLY A 299 19.85 -17.22 3.00
N THR A 300 19.84 -16.85 4.27
CA THR A 300 19.23 -17.65 5.34
C THR A 300 17.72 -17.42 5.46
N ILE A 301 17.00 -18.42 5.96
CA ILE A 301 15.58 -18.35 6.27
C ILE A 301 15.36 -18.70 7.74
N SER A 302 14.59 -17.87 8.46
CA SER A 302 14.11 -18.21 9.80
C SER A 302 12.61 -18.46 9.81
N LYS A 303 12.20 -19.45 10.59
CA LYS A 303 10.80 -19.71 10.90
C LYS A 303 10.48 -19.17 12.29
N ALA A 304 9.51 -18.28 12.37
CA ALA A 304 8.98 -17.75 13.62
C ALA A 304 7.52 -18.18 13.82
N ARG A 305 7.12 -18.27 15.09
CA ARG A 305 5.73 -18.43 15.51
C ARG A 305 5.37 -17.21 16.34
N LYS A 306 4.22 -16.59 16.05
CA LYS A 306 3.58 -15.70 17.04
C LYS A 306 2.87 -16.59 18.06
N LEU A 307 3.28 -16.51 19.33
CA LEU A 307 2.70 -17.26 20.45
C LEU A 307 1.25 -16.84 20.69
#